data_AF-A0A075G3B0-F1
#
_entry.id   AF-A0A075G3B0-F1
#
_cell.length_a   1.000
_cell.length_b   1.000
_cell.length_c   1.000
_cell.angle_alpha   90.00
_cell.angle_beta   90.00
_cell.angle_gamma   90.00
#
_symmetry.space_group_name_H-M   'P 1'
#
loop_
_entity.id
_entity.type
_entity.pdbx_description
1 polymer ?
#
loop_
_entity_poly.entity_id
_entity_poly.type
_entity_poly.pdbx_seq_one_letter_code
_entity_poly.pdbx_strand_id
1 'polypeptide(L)'
;MGILIDNGAEQIDSERWGELRIRLGILDSNEMNPSNLPFELGLHELVKLDKGCYPGQEIHARMDSRGRLARTLVRLDCKTPPSVGKHILPGIGRVVVTSNAEYEGGGVALAIIPNEAKGLDELVFDDGSTAKVELI
;
A
#
# COMPACT_ATOMS: atom_id res chain seq x y z
N MET A 1 29.93 -6.22 7.90
CA MET A 1 29.23 -4.94 8.14
C MET A 1 30.19 -3.74 8.14
N GLY A 2 31.45 -3.87 8.60
CA GLY A 2 32.40 -2.75 8.74
C GLY A 2 32.67 -1.93 7.48
N ILE A 3 32.99 -2.56 6.35
CA ILE A 3 33.37 -1.85 5.10
C ILE A 3 32.36 -0.78 4.67
N LEU A 4 31.05 -0.99 4.86
CA LEU A 4 30.04 0.00 4.47
C LEU A 4 30.04 1.21 5.42
N ILE A 5 30.10 0.97 6.73
CA ILE A 5 30.14 2.02 7.75
C ILE A 5 31.44 2.81 7.65
N ASP A 6 32.56 2.11 7.41
CA ASP A 6 33.88 2.71 7.21
C ASP A 6 33.93 3.62 5.95
N ASN A 7 33.00 3.44 5.02
CA ASN A 7 32.82 4.28 3.83
C ASN A 7 31.66 5.30 3.97
N GLY A 8 31.20 5.56 5.20
CA GLY A 8 30.23 6.63 5.49
C GLY A 8 28.76 6.21 5.39
N ALA A 9 28.45 4.92 5.26
CA ALA A 9 27.07 4.46 5.36
C ALA A 9 26.61 4.48 6.82
N GLU A 10 25.44 5.05 7.07
CA GLU A 10 24.78 5.00 8.38
C GLU A 10 23.78 3.84 8.42
N GLN A 11 23.76 3.11 9.54
CA GLN A 11 22.77 2.08 9.74
C GLN A 11 21.40 2.73 9.98
N ILE A 12 20.40 2.34 9.19
CA ILE A 12 19.02 2.74 9.39
C ILE A 12 18.38 1.85 10.47
N ASP A 13 17.66 2.46 11.42
CA ASP A 13 16.83 1.73 12.37
C ASP A 13 15.49 1.29 11.73
N SER A 14 14.76 0.44 12.43
CA SER A 14 13.50 -0.13 11.93
C SER A 14 12.39 0.90 11.75
N GLU A 15 12.37 1.97 12.54
CA GLU A 15 11.34 3.01 12.50
C GLU A 15 11.53 3.88 11.25
N ARG A 16 12.75 4.37 11.04
CA ARG A 16 13.14 5.12 9.86
C ARG A 16 13.03 4.28 8.59
N TRP A 17 13.33 2.98 8.65
CA TRP A 17 13.05 2.07 7.54
C TRP A 17 11.56 1.93 7.25
N GLY A 18 10.73 1.82 8.29
CA GLY A 18 9.27 1.76 8.18
C GLY A 18 8.70 2.98 7.45
N GLU A 19 9.12 4.17 7.85
CA GLU A 19 8.78 5.42 7.16
C GLU A 19 9.23 5.42 5.70
N LEU A 20 10.52 5.12 5.45
CA LEU A 20 11.11 5.16 4.13
C LEU A 20 10.44 4.19 3.16
N ARG A 21 10.14 2.95 3.60
CA ARG A 21 9.48 1.97 2.72
C ARG A 21 8.08 2.43 2.32
N ILE A 22 7.32 3.04 3.23
CA ILE A 22 5.97 3.54 2.95
C ILE A 22 6.07 4.69 1.96
N ARG A 23 6.99 5.63 2.17
CA ARG A 23 7.25 6.74 1.23
C ARG A 23 7.69 6.25 -0.15
N LEU A 24 8.40 5.13 -0.24
CA LEU A 24 8.83 4.58 -1.53
C LEU A 24 7.80 3.62 -2.17
N GLY A 25 6.67 3.33 -1.49
CA GLY A 25 5.71 2.33 -1.96
C GLY A 25 6.23 0.89 -1.88
N ILE A 26 7.27 0.65 -1.08
CA ILE A 26 7.85 -0.68 -0.87
C ILE A 26 6.98 -1.44 0.11
N LEU A 27 6.43 -2.55 -0.38
CA LEU A 27 5.55 -3.46 0.35
C LEU A 27 6.33 -4.38 1.29
N ASP A 28 5.71 -4.77 2.39
CA ASP A 28 6.20 -5.84 3.24
C ASP A 28 5.13 -6.92 3.49
N SER A 29 5.31 -7.74 4.53
CA SER A 29 4.36 -8.79 4.90
C SER A 29 2.97 -8.28 5.32
N ASN A 30 2.83 -7.00 5.67
CA ASN A 30 1.53 -6.41 6.01
C ASN A 30 0.65 -6.26 4.77
N GLU A 31 1.26 -5.99 3.61
CA GLU A 31 0.54 -5.91 2.33
C GLU A 31 0.58 -7.24 1.56
N MET A 32 1.76 -7.87 1.46
CA MET A 32 1.99 -9.11 0.71
C MET A 32 1.64 -10.34 1.56
N ASN A 33 0.34 -10.57 1.76
CA ASN A 33 -0.20 -11.71 2.48
C ASN A 33 -1.37 -12.37 1.72
N PRO A 34 -1.82 -13.57 2.12
CA PRO A 34 -2.87 -14.31 1.41
C PRO A 34 -4.23 -13.60 1.26
N SER A 35 -4.47 -12.50 1.98
CA SER A 35 -5.72 -11.73 1.91
C SER A 35 -5.77 -10.74 0.73
N ASN A 36 -4.63 -10.50 0.09
CA ASN A 36 -4.47 -9.48 -0.94
C ASN A 36 -3.94 -10.11 -2.22
N LEU A 37 -4.56 -9.77 -3.35
CA LEU A 37 -4.11 -10.25 -4.64
C LEU A 37 -3.01 -9.35 -5.19
N PRO A 38 -1.99 -9.87 -5.90
CA PRO A 38 -0.94 -9.08 -6.55
C PRO A 38 -1.48 -7.91 -7.40
N PHE A 39 -2.60 -8.13 -8.10
CA PHE A 39 -3.27 -7.10 -8.88
C PHE A 39 -3.84 -5.95 -8.04
N GLU A 40 -4.34 -6.24 -6.84
CA GLU A 40 -4.79 -5.21 -5.90
C GLU A 40 -3.60 -4.44 -5.30
N LEU A 41 -2.41 -5.04 -5.27
CA LEU A 41 -1.18 -4.45 -4.72
C LEU A 41 -0.32 -3.71 -5.77
N GLY A 42 -0.82 -3.52 -6.99
CA GLY A 42 -0.04 -2.91 -8.07
C GLY A 42 1.04 -3.82 -8.68
N LEU A 43 1.19 -5.07 -8.20
CA LEU A 43 2.23 -6.02 -8.63
C LEU A 43 1.88 -6.79 -9.92
N HIS A 44 0.96 -6.26 -10.73
CA HIS A 44 0.50 -6.88 -11.97
C HIS A 44 1.64 -7.24 -12.93
N GLU A 45 2.66 -6.40 -13.05
CA GLU A 45 3.82 -6.65 -13.93
C GLU A 45 4.64 -7.88 -13.52
N LEU A 46 4.61 -8.26 -12.24
CA LEU A 46 5.31 -9.43 -11.73
C LEU A 46 4.53 -10.73 -11.98
N VAL A 47 3.25 -10.63 -12.37
CA VAL A 47 2.39 -11.78 -12.65
C VAL A 47 2.38 -12.04 -14.16
N LYS A 48 3.08 -13.08 -14.59
CA LYS A 48 3.16 -13.46 -16.02
C LYS A 48 2.29 -14.68 -16.30
N LEU A 49 1.12 -14.44 -16.90
CA LEU A 49 0.14 -15.49 -17.26
C LEU A 49 0.61 -16.42 -18.38
N ASP A 50 1.70 -16.07 -19.08
CA ASP A 50 2.26 -16.80 -20.21
C ASP A 50 3.33 -17.85 -19.81
N LYS A 51 3.66 -17.98 -18.51
CA LYS A 51 4.74 -18.85 -18.02
C LYS A 51 4.34 -20.31 -17.76
N GLY A 52 3.24 -20.77 -18.36
CA GLY A 52 2.69 -22.11 -18.12
C GLY A 52 1.80 -22.17 -16.88
N CYS A 53 1.46 -23.39 -16.42
CA CYS A 53 0.53 -23.65 -15.31
C CYS A 53 1.23 -23.50 -13.95
N TYR A 54 1.05 -22.37 -13.28
CA TYR A 54 1.52 -22.17 -11.90
C TYR A 54 0.35 -22.09 -10.91
N PRO A 55 0.56 -22.49 -9.64
CA PRO A 55 -0.50 -22.47 -8.63
C PRO A 55 -1.11 -21.07 -8.47
N GLY A 56 -2.45 -20.99 -8.49
CA GLY A 56 -3.19 -19.73 -8.32
C GLY A 56 -3.40 -18.91 -9.60
N GLN A 57 -2.84 -19.31 -10.74
CA GLN A 57 -3.00 -18.62 -12.03
C GLN A 57 -4.46 -18.51 -12.49
N GLU A 58 -5.32 -19.49 -12.13
CA GLU A 58 -6.75 -19.45 -12.45
C GLU A 58 -7.45 -18.20 -11.91
N ILE A 59 -7.05 -17.73 -10.73
CA ILE A 59 -7.62 -16.52 -10.12
C ILE A 59 -7.18 -15.29 -10.92
N HIS A 60 -5.90 -15.23 -11.30
CA HIS A 60 -5.35 -14.12 -12.07
C HIS A 60 -5.95 -14.04 -13.48
N ALA A 61 -6.09 -15.16 -14.18
CA ALA A 61 -6.72 -15.20 -15.50
C ALA A 61 -8.21 -14.79 -15.46
N ARG A 62 -8.93 -15.16 -14.39
CA ARG A 62 -10.33 -14.73 -14.18
C ARG A 62 -10.44 -13.24 -13.87
N MET A 63 -9.49 -12.65 -13.15
CA MET A 63 -9.47 -11.21 -12.92
C MET A 63 -9.17 -10.43 -14.19
N ASP A 64 -8.17 -10.87 -14.95
CA ASP A 64 -7.75 -10.24 -16.21
C ASP A 64 -8.92 -10.17 -17.21
N SER A 65 -9.64 -11.29 -17.39
CA SER A 65 -10.83 -11.35 -18.25
C SER A 65 -12.02 -10.47 -17.80
N ARG A 66 -12.13 -10.14 -16.51
CA ARG A 66 -13.22 -9.30 -15.98
C ARG A 66 -12.90 -7.80 -16.05
N GLY A 67 -11.64 -7.42 -16.21
CA GLY A 67 -11.20 -6.04 -16.44
C GLY A 67 -11.47 -5.03 -15.31
N ARG A 68 -11.98 -5.46 -14.13
CA ARG A 68 -12.30 -4.56 -13.02
C ARG A 68 -11.71 -5.07 -11.70
N LEU A 69 -10.77 -4.30 -11.16
CA LEU A 69 -10.26 -4.49 -9.80
C LEU A 69 -11.33 -4.06 -8.79
N ALA A 70 -11.50 -4.84 -7.72
CA ALA A 70 -12.41 -4.48 -6.63
C ALA A 70 -11.75 -3.48 -5.67
N ARG A 71 -10.46 -3.67 -5.41
CA ARG A 71 -9.65 -2.86 -4.49
C ARG A 71 -8.30 -2.53 -5.13
N THR A 72 -7.67 -1.48 -4.64
CA THR A 72 -6.31 -1.11 -5.02
C THR A 72 -5.55 -0.59 -3.81
N LEU A 73 -4.25 -0.83 -3.80
CA LEU A 73 -3.33 -0.25 -2.85
C LEU A 73 -3.00 1.18 -3.28
N VAL A 74 -2.90 2.06 -2.29
CA VAL A 74 -2.51 3.47 -2.44
C VAL A 74 -1.55 3.84 -1.31
N ARG A 75 -0.76 4.88 -1.54
CA ARG A 75 -0.09 5.64 -0.48
C ARG A 75 -1.00 6.79 -0.05
N LEU A 76 -1.01 7.07 1.24
CA LEU A 76 -1.72 8.17 1.85
C LEU A 76 -0.70 9.15 2.44
N ASP A 77 -0.77 10.41 2.03
CA ASP A 77 0.04 11.51 2.54
C ASP A 77 -0.83 12.43 3.39
N CYS A 78 -0.46 12.63 4.65
CA CYS A 78 -1.34 13.24 5.66
C CYS A 78 -0.55 14.01 6.71
N LYS A 79 -1.25 14.81 7.52
CA LYS A 79 -0.61 15.50 8.66
C LYS A 79 -0.39 14.55 9.84
N THR A 80 -1.39 13.72 10.12
CA THR A 80 -1.35 12.68 11.14
C THR A 80 -1.86 11.41 10.48
N PRO A 81 -1.08 10.31 10.49
CA PRO A 81 -1.45 9.14 9.75
C PRO A 81 -2.60 8.38 10.43
N PRO A 82 -3.56 7.85 9.66
CA PRO A 82 -4.64 7.04 10.21
C PRO A 82 -4.05 5.77 10.85
N SER A 83 -4.71 5.26 11.89
CA SER A 83 -4.26 4.04 12.58
C SER A 83 -4.31 2.82 11.65
N VAL A 84 -3.37 1.90 11.81
CA VAL A 84 -3.41 0.60 11.11
C VAL A 84 -4.70 -0.14 11.47
N GLY A 85 -5.39 -0.65 10.46
CA GLY A 85 -6.65 -1.38 10.64
C GLY A 85 -7.73 -0.99 9.64
N LYS A 86 -8.97 -1.34 9.99
CA LYS A 86 -10.15 -1.15 9.15
C LYS A 86 -10.83 0.17 9.50
N HIS A 87 -11.11 0.96 8.48
CA HIS A 87 -11.85 2.22 8.55
C HIS A 87 -13.02 2.16 7.57
N ILE A 88 -14.19 2.67 7.96
CA ILE A 88 -15.38 2.70 7.10
C ILE A 88 -15.70 4.16 6.79
N LEU A 89 -15.36 4.60 5.59
CA LEU A 89 -15.50 5.99 5.19
C LEU A 89 -16.86 6.19 4.50
N PRO A 90 -17.66 7.20 4.88
CA PRO A 90 -18.92 7.51 4.21
C PRO A 90 -18.74 7.76 2.70
N GLY A 91 -19.58 7.15 1.86
CA GLY A 91 -19.54 7.31 0.41
C GLY A 91 -18.38 6.61 -0.32
N ILE A 92 -17.38 6.12 0.42
CA ILE A 92 -16.22 5.40 -0.12
C ILE A 92 -16.32 3.91 0.20
N GLY A 93 -16.64 3.58 1.45
CA GLY A 93 -16.70 2.22 1.96
C GLY A 93 -15.47 1.83 2.76
N ARG A 94 -15.08 0.56 2.69
CA ARG A 94 -14.04 0.00 3.56
C ARG A 94 -12.64 0.33 3.05
N VAL A 95 -11.89 1.08 3.86
CA VAL A 95 -10.45 1.33 3.72
C VAL A 95 -9.71 0.48 4.75
N VAL A 96 -8.61 -0.14 4.34
CA VAL A 96 -7.75 -0.91 5.25
C VAL A 96 -6.35 -0.31 5.22
N VAL A 97 -5.99 0.41 6.29
CA VAL A 97 -4.64 0.91 6.48
C VAL A 97 -3.77 -0.26 6.92
N THR A 98 -2.75 -0.59 6.14
CA THR A 98 -1.88 -1.76 6.36
C THR A 98 -0.61 -1.39 7.11
N SER A 99 -0.10 -0.18 6.87
CA SER A 99 1.12 0.34 7.48
C SER A 99 1.03 1.85 7.62
N ASN A 100 1.61 2.43 8.66
CA ASN A 100 1.72 3.88 8.84
C ASN A 100 3.07 4.29 9.46
N ALA A 101 3.44 5.55 9.28
CA ALA A 101 4.58 6.18 9.92
C ALA A 101 4.36 7.68 10.05
N GLU A 102 4.87 8.27 11.13
CA GLU A 102 4.87 9.71 11.38
C GLU A 102 6.31 10.24 11.30
N TYR A 103 6.47 11.49 10.89
CA TYR A 103 7.75 12.17 10.78
C TYR A 103 7.60 13.66 11.04
N GLU A 104 8.72 14.38 11.11
CA GLU A 104 8.69 15.83 11.33
C GLU A 104 7.97 16.55 10.18
N GLY A 105 6.74 17.02 10.45
CA GLY A 105 5.92 17.77 9.50
C GLY A 105 4.80 16.98 8.83
N GLY A 106 4.64 15.69 9.10
CA GLY A 106 3.51 14.92 8.56
C GLY A 106 3.55 13.42 8.86
N GLY A 107 2.75 12.67 8.11
CA GLY A 107 2.67 11.23 8.17
C GLY A 107 2.41 10.63 6.80
N VAL A 108 2.74 9.35 6.69
CA VAL A 108 2.45 8.54 5.52
C VAL A 108 1.83 7.21 5.92
N ALA A 109 1.01 6.65 5.05
CA ALA A 109 0.47 5.31 5.23
C ALA A 109 0.32 4.56 3.91
N LEU A 110 0.31 3.23 3.98
CA LEU A 110 -0.18 2.37 2.90
C LEU A 110 -1.60 1.93 3.25
N ALA A 111 -2.49 1.97 2.27
CA ALA A 111 -3.87 1.56 2.46
C ALA A 111 -4.43 0.86 1.24
N ILE A 112 -5.29 -0.13 1.48
CA ILE A 112 -6.09 -0.79 0.46
C ILE A 112 -7.47 -0.15 0.48
N ILE A 113 -7.85 0.47 -0.63
CA ILE A 113 -9.12 1.18 -0.82
C ILE A 113 -9.96 0.52 -1.90
N PRO A 114 -11.28 0.77 -1.96
CA PRO A 114 -12.09 0.39 -3.11
C PRO A 114 -11.51 1.00 -4.39
N ASN A 115 -11.40 0.23 -5.47
CA ASN A 115 -10.74 0.69 -6.71
C ASN A 115 -11.44 1.90 -7.35
N GLU A 116 -12.73 2.11 -7.07
CA GLU A 116 -13.49 3.30 -7.50
C GLU A 116 -13.00 4.59 -6.83
N ALA A 117 -12.44 4.48 -5.62
CA ALA A 117 -11.95 5.61 -4.84
C ALA A 117 -10.52 6.04 -5.23
N LYS A 118 -9.87 5.33 -6.15
CA LYS A 118 -8.47 5.60 -6.55
C LYS A 118 -8.25 6.93 -7.26
N GLY A 119 -9.32 7.53 -7.79
CA GLY A 119 -9.29 8.82 -8.47
C GLY A 119 -9.69 9.99 -7.57
N LEU A 120 -9.90 9.74 -6.28
CA LEU A 120 -10.10 10.81 -5.30
C LEU A 120 -8.76 11.44 -4.95
N ASP A 121 -8.72 12.77 -4.84
CA ASP A 121 -7.51 13.46 -4.41
C ASP A 121 -7.23 13.27 -2.92
N GLU A 122 -8.29 13.10 -2.12
CA GLU A 122 -8.22 13.06 -0.66
C GLU A 122 -9.30 12.13 -0.06
N LEU A 123 -8.96 11.48 1.05
CA LEU A 123 -9.87 10.75 1.92
C LEU A 123 -10.08 11.53 3.22
N VAL A 124 -11.31 11.54 3.71
CA VAL A 124 -11.67 12.11 5.02
C VAL A 124 -12.06 10.97 5.96
N PHE A 125 -11.37 10.88 7.10
CA PHE A 125 -11.62 9.88 8.14
C PHE A 125 -12.62 10.40 9.18
N ASP A 126 -13.18 9.50 9.98
CA ASP A 126 -14.25 9.81 10.95
C ASP A 126 -13.82 10.79 12.06
N ASP A 127 -12.53 10.86 12.35
CA ASP A 127 -11.94 11.82 13.30
C ASP A 127 -11.74 13.23 12.70
N GLY A 128 -12.13 13.41 11.43
CA GLY A 128 -11.95 14.65 10.67
C GLY A 128 -10.55 14.82 10.08
N SER A 129 -9.65 13.86 10.27
CA SER A 129 -8.34 13.87 9.61
C SER A 129 -8.50 13.61 8.12
N THR A 130 -7.59 14.20 7.33
CA THR A 130 -7.58 14.02 5.89
C THR A 130 -6.26 13.46 5.41
N ALA A 131 -6.32 12.67 4.34
CA ALA A 131 -5.15 12.08 3.72
C ALA A 131 -5.25 12.14 2.19
N LYS A 132 -4.26 12.76 1.57
CA LYS A 132 -4.12 12.81 0.12
C LYS A 132 -3.81 11.41 -0.41
N VAL A 133 -4.48 11.02 -1.48
CA VAL A 133 -4.31 9.69 -2.10
C VAL A 133 -3.29 9.76 -3.22
N GLU A 134 -2.32 8.86 -3.19
CA GLU A 134 -1.31 8.72 -4.24
C GLU A 134 -1.23 7.26 -4.72
N LEU A 135 -1.27 7.05 -6.03
CA LEU A 135 -1.06 5.74 -6.64
C LEU A 135 0.42 5.37 -6.59
N ILE A 136 0.68 4.08 -6.40
CA ILE A 136 2.02 3.46 -6.32
C ILE A 136 2.17 2.39 -7.39
#